data_AF-A0A0H5RVN3-F1
#
_entry.id   AF-A0A0H5RVN3-F1
#
_cell.length_a   1.000
_cell.length_b   1.000
_cell.length_c   1.000
_cell.angle_alpha   90.00
_cell.angle_beta   90.00
_cell.angle_gamma   90.00
#
_symmetry.space_group_name_H-M   'P 1'
#
loop_
_entity.id
_entity.type
_entity.pdbx_description
1 polymer ?
#
loop_
_entity_poly.entity_id
_entity_poly.type
_entity_poly.pdbx_seq_one_letter_code
_entity_poly.pdbx_strand_id
1 'polypeptide(L)'
;MLTTSTIGRAFSGLLALTVITTGCTQPEPSAPNTSSTTSSVPTADDILQYSNRWIQNPNIDLMSPEGTFVRAAVESLDRVGYGRGSGIKAIEDAGYPGFSHAFNNVKDPDIFGLPGGKDRDQVGTMYWEVVATHRNGDLVTAGVCAYGSMVAAKEYGGGYRSSGRQLPAGSARWITFGPDQALPGTQQVAPPSNQRGPRRTPKVNVFGTWVITDYKVLGADTDLPQCSSTLAPGTPPGAPNDYFVQPEPLPTLPPDPGWPES
;
A
#
# COMPACT_ATOMS: atom_id res chain seq x y z
N MET A 1 27.37 22.39 -65.64
CA MET A 1 28.25 21.22 -65.45
C MET A 1 27.35 20.03 -65.21
N LEU A 2 27.12 19.20 -66.24
CA LEU A 2 27.78 17.89 -66.45
C LEU A 2 27.28 16.86 -65.41
N THR A 3 26.72 15.68 -65.70
CA THR A 3 26.45 14.92 -66.95
C THR A 3 25.73 13.60 -66.58
N THR A 4 24.86 13.10 -67.47
CA THR A 4 24.58 11.67 -67.88
C THR A 4 24.70 10.49 -66.88
N SER A 5 23.65 9.65 -66.77
CA SER A 5 23.40 8.35 -67.46
C SER A 5 24.15 7.15 -66.82
N THR A 6 23.57 5.96 -66.59
CA THR A 6 23.36 4.92 -67.62
C THR A 6 22.47 3.75 -67.12
N ILE A 7 21.73 3.19 -68.08
CA ILE A 7 20.85 2.02 -68.09
C ILE A 7 21.63 0.69 -68.07
N GLY A 8 21.07 -0.38 -67.47
CA GLY A 8 21.63 -1.73 -67.48
C GLY A 8 20.58 -2.86 -67.55
N ARG A 9 20.10 -3.10 -68.78
CA ARG A 9 19.50 -4.29 -69.45
C ARG A 9 18.89 -5.49 -68.69
N ALA A 10 17.77 -5.91 -69.28
CA ALA A 10 16.95 -7.10 -69.13
C ALA A 10 17.66 -8.46 -69.30
N PHE A 11 17.09 -9.47 -68.65
CA PHE A 11 17.11 -10.87 -69.10
C PHE A 11 15.68 -11.42 -69.15
N SER A 12 15.30 -11.90 -70.34
CA SER A 12 14.10 -12.68 -70.62
C SER A 12 14.34 -14.14 -70.27
N GLY A 13 13.32 -14.85 -69.79
CA GLY A 13 13.44 -16.31 -69.65
C GLY A 13 12.26 -17.01 -69.00
N LEU A 14 11.42 -17.59 -69.86
CA LEU A 14 10.59 -18.78 -69.68
C LEU A 14 9.25 -18.68 -68.91
N LEU A 15 8.21 -18.73 -69.74
CA LEU A 15 6.83 -19.10 -69.45
C LEU A 15 6.77 -20.62 -69.12
N ALA A 16 6.12 -21.00 -68.02
CA ALA A 16 5.65 -22.35 -67.79
C ALA A 16 4.21 -22.29 -67.28
N LEU A 17 3.29 -22.79 -68.10
CA LEU A 17 1.87 -22.92 -67.81
C LEU A 17 1.66 -24.17 -66.94
N THR A 18 1.09 -24.03 -65.75
CA THR A 18 0.54 -25.16 -64.98
C THR A 18 -0.80 -24.75 -64.40
N VAL A 19 -1.86 -25.37 -64.91
CA VAL A 19 -3.19 -25.41 -64.30
C VAL A 19 -3.18 -26.55 -63.28
N ILE A 20 -3.80 -26.39 -62.10
CA ILE A 20 -4.66 -27.36 -61.38
C ILE A 20 -4.90 -26.89 -59.92
N THR A 21 -6.19 -26.64 -59.64
CA THR A 21 -6.97 -26.67 -58.38
C THR A 21 -6.30 -26.69 -57.00
N THR A 22 -6.60 -25.67 -56.19
CA THR A 22 -6.68 -25.71 -54.70
C THR A 22 -7.73 -24.66 -54.29
N GLY A 23 -8.93 -25.04 -53.83
CA GLY A 23 -9.14 -25.55 -52.48
C GLY A 23 -9.24 -24.37 -51.50
N CYS A 24 -10.44 -23.83 -51.28
CA CYS A 24 -10.70 -22.83 -50.24
C CYS A 24 -10.20 -23.38 -48.90
N THR A 25 -9.12 -22.80 -48.39
CA THR A 25 -8.70 -23.01 -47.00
C THR A 25 -8.66 -21.64 -46.37
N GLN A 26 -9.69 -21.38 -45.57
CA GLN A 26 -9.87 -20.19 -44.76
C GLN A 26 -8.63 -20.00 -43.88
N PRO A 27 -8.08 -18.77 -43.73
CA PRO A 27 -7.05 -18.53 -42.73
C PRO A 27 -7.63 -18.86 -41.36
N GLU A 28 -7.03 -19.84 -40.70
CA GLU A 28 -7.30 -20.14 -39.30
C GLU A 28 -7.09 -18.85 -38.48
N PRO A 29 -8.04 -18.44 -37.61
CA PRO A 29 -7.83 -17.28 -36.76
C PRO A 29 -6.63 -17.57 -35.89
N SER A 30 -5.53 -16.83 -36.08
CA SER A 30 -4.40 -16.86 -35.18
C SER A 30 -4.92 -16.71 -33.76
N ALA A 31 -4.80 -17.76 -32.95
CA ALA A 31 -5.11 -17.72 -31.54
C ALA A 31 -4.38 -16.51 -30.94
N PRO A 32 -5.05 -15.68 -30.12
CA PRO A 32 -4.35 -14.61 -29.45
C PRO A 32 -3.34 -15.28 -28.51
N ASN A 33 -2.05 -15.15 -28.86
CA ASN A 33 -0.94 -15.39 -27.95
C ASN A 33 -1.16 -14.45 -26.76
N THR A 34 -1.89 -14.95 -25.78
CA THR A 34 -2.05 -14.34 -24.48
C THR A 34 -0.77 -14.64 -23.72
N SER A 35 0.33 -14.05 -24.18
CA SER A 35 1.52 -13.90 -23.36
C SER A 35 1.11 -12.96 -22.24
N SER A 36 0.68 -13.53 -21.12
CA SER A 36 0.53 -12.83 -19.86
C SER A 36 1.89 -12.28 -19.48
N THR A 37 2.15 -11.03 -19.87
CA THR A 37 3.28 -10.26 -19.36
C THR A 37 3.02 -10.03 -17.89
N THR A 38 3.45 -10.97 -17.04
CA THR A 38 3.48 -10.79 -15.59
C THR A 38 4.35 -9.57 -15.34
N SER A 39 3.74 -8.45 -14.94
CA SER A 39 4.52 -7.25 -14.57
C SER A 39 5.51 -7.63 -13.49
N SER A 40 6.81 -7.48 -13.76
CA SER A 40 7.93 -7.76 -12.86
C SER A 40 8.08 -6.74 -11.72
N VAL A 41 7.07 -5.91 -11.48
CA VAL A 41 7.10 -4.85 -10.47
C VAL A 41 6.55 -5.42 -9.16
N PRO A 42 7.32 -5.41 -8.06
CA PRO A 42 6.86 -5.87 -6.76
C PRO A 42 5.57 -5.15 -6.33
N THR A 43 4.68 -5.90 -5.68
CA THR A 43 3.49 -5.35 -5.03
C THR A 43 3.85 -4.74 -3.67
N ALA A 44 2.93 -3.97 -3.09
CA ALA A 44 3.11 -3.47 -1.73
C ALA A 44 3.32 -4.60 -0.70
N ASP A 45 2.70 -5.77 -0.89
CA ASP A 45 2.87 -6.93 0.01
C ASP A 45 4.21 -7.65 -0.15
N ASP A 46 4.83 -7.56 -1.33
CA ASP A 46 6.18 -8.09 -1.57
C ASP A 46 7.23 -7.23 -0.84
N ILE A 47 7.03 -5.91 -0.80
CA ILE A 47 7.93 -4.95 -0.16
C ILE A 47 7.68 -4.87 1.35
N LEU A 48 6.41 -4.74 1.76
CA LEU A 48 6.01 -4.56 3.16
C LEU A 48 5.72 -5.91 3.81
N GLN A 49 6.80 -6.55 4.26
CA GLN A 49 6.77 -7.85 4.91
C GLN A 49 6.61 -7.78 6.43
N TYR A 50 6.60 -6.58 7.02
CA TYR A 50 6.29 -6.40 8.45
C TYR A 50 4.82 -6.70 8.76
N SER A 51 4.51 -7.03 10.00
CA SER A 51 3.13 -7.18 10.52
C SER A 51 2.66 -5.94 11.28
N ASN A 52 1.36 -5.62 11.26
CA ASN A 52 0.77 -4.59 12.12
C ASN A 52 0.26 -5.16 13.45
N ARG A 53 0.64 -4.55 14.57
CA ARG A 53 0.08 -4.83 15.90
C ARG A 53 -0.46 -3.56 16.53
N TRP A 54 -1.72 -3.58 16.93
CA TRP A 54 -2.36 -2.46 17.62
C TRP A 54 -2.34 -2.69 19.13
N ILE A 55 -1.94 -1.66 19.85
CA ILE A 55 -1.96 -1.64 21.31
C ILE A 55 -3.39 -1.33 21.75
N GLN A 56 -4.02 -2.30 22.42
CA GLN A 56 -5.35 -2.11 22.99
C GLN A 56 -5.28 -1.17 24.19
N ASN A 57 -6.19 -0.18 24.22
CA ASN A 57 -6.36 0.73 25.34
C ASN A 57 -7.84 1.21 25.40
N PRO A 58 -8.22 2.04 26.38
CA PRO A 58 -9.59 2.54 26.50
C PRO A 58 -10.01 3.65 25.53
N ASN A 59 -9.11 4.21 24.71
CA ASN A 59 -9.46 5.33 23.81
C ASN A 59 -10.40 4.87 22.68
N ILE A 60 -10.23 3.63 22.21
CA ILE A 60 -11.11 3.05 21.21
C ILE A 60 -11.17 1.53 21.34
N ASP A 61 -12.35 0.95 21.13
CA ASP A 61 -12.47 -0.48 20.91
C ASP A 61 -12.01 -0.81 19.48
N LEU A 62 -10.87 -1.50 19.36
CA LEU A 62 -10.28 -1.85 18.06
C LEU A 62 -11.16 -2.80 17.23
N MET A 63 -12.12 -3.48 17.88
CA MET A 63 -13.10 -4.38 17.25
C MET A 63 -14.42 -3.69 16.91
N SER A 64 -14.61 -2.41 17.25
CA SER A 64 -15.79 -1.64 16.83
C SER A 64 -15.71 -1.25 15.34
N PRO A 65 -16.79 -0.74 14.73
CA PRO A 65 -16.73 -0.11 13.41
C PRO A 65 -15.69 1.00 13.33
N GLU A 66 -15.66 1.91 14.32
CA GLU A 66 -14.65 2.97 14.38
C GLU A 66 -13.23 2.42 14.51
N GLY A 67 -13.04 1.41 15.37
CA GLY A 67 -11.77 0.70 15.52
C GLY A 67 -11.30 0.07 14.21
N THR A 68 -12.21 -0.60 13.51
CA THR A 68 -11.92 -1.21 12.20
C THR A 68 -11.53 -0.14 11.17
N PHE A 69 -12.25 0.98 11.13
CA PHE A 69 -11.94 2.07 10.21
C PHE A 69 -10.57 2.69 10.49
N VAL A 70 -10.28 3.09 11.74
CA VAL A 70 -8.98 3.73 12.06
C VAL A 70 -7.83 2.79 11.75
N ARG A 71 -7.97 1.49 12.04
CA ARG A 71 -6.95 0.49 11.70
C ARG A 71 -6.72 0.41 10.21
N ALA A 72 -7.78 0.17 9.44
CA ALA A 72 -7.70 0.04 8.00
C ALA A 72 -7.17 1.33 7.34
N ALA A 73 -7.62 2.51 7.78
CA ALA A 73 -7.24 3.78 7.20
C ALA A 73 -5.76 4.11 7.46
N VAL A 74 -5.29 3.94 8.70
CA VAL A 74 -3.89 4.20 9.06
C VAL A 74 -2.95 3.22 8.36
N GLU A 75 -3.28 1.92 8.37
CA GLU A 75 -2.50 0.91 7.67
C GLU A 75 -2.48 1.16 6.16
N SER A 76 -3.59 1.60 5.56
CA SER A 76 -3.63 1.95 4.14
C SER A 76 -2.78 3.18 3.81
N LEU A 77 -2.87 4.25 4.62
CA LEU A 77 -2.09 5.48 4.44
C LEU A 77 -0.58 5.20 4.44
N ASP A 78 -0.11 4.27 5.27
CA ASP A 78 1.30 3.86 5.31
C ASP A 78 1.75 3.12 4.05
N ARG A 79 0.80 2.50 3.34
CA ARG A 79 1.07 1.62 2.19
C ARG A 79 0.96 2.30 0.84
N VAL A 80 0.30 3.46 0.75
CA VAL A 80 0.06 4.16 -0.53
C VAL A 80 1.33 4.34 -1.36
N GLY A 81 2.45 4.74 -0.75
CA GLY A 81 3.72 4.95 -1.45
C GLY A 81 4.31 3.68 -2.10
N TYR A 82 3.83 2.49 -1.72
CA TYR A 82 4.31 1.21 -2.23
C TYR A 82 3.40 0.62 -3.32
N GLY A 83 2.19 1.14 -3.49
CA GLY A 83 1.29 0.73 -4.58
C GLY A 83 1.86 1.06 -5.96
N ARG A 84 1.58 0.22 -6.95
CA ARG A 84 2.07 0.40 -8.33
C ARG A 84 1.38 1.57 -9.02
N GLY A 85 2.12 2.26 -9.89
CA GLY A 85 1.64 3.46 -10.57
C GLY A 85 1.85 4.73 -9.73
N SER A 86 0.98 5.71 -9.94
CA SER A 86 0.97 7.01 -9.27
C SER A 86 -0.47 7.48 -9.05
N GLY A 87 -0.67 8.50 -8.22
CA GLY A 87 -1.99 9.09 -8.00
C GLY A 87 -2.95 8.09 -7.33
N ILE A 88 -4.21 8.13 -7.77
CA ILE A 88 -5.25 7.21 -7.28
C ILE A 88 -4.93 5.73 -7.57
N LYS A 89 -4.19 5.42 -8.64
CA LYS A 89 -3.83 4.03 -8.98
C LYS A 89 -2.89 3.41 -7.95
N ALA A 90 -1.96 4.21 -7.41
CA ALA A 90 -1.10 3.76 -6.33
C ALA A 90 -1.90 3.49 -5.04
N ILE A 91 -2.91 4.33 -4.76
CA ILE A 91 -3.81 4.15 -3.61
C ILE A 91 -4.63 2.85 -3.77
N GLU A 92 -5.17 2.59 -4.96
CA GLU A 92 -5.95 1.38 -5.24
C GLU A 92 -5.11 0.10 -5.19
N ASP A 93 -3.85 0.16 -5.62
CA ASP A 93 -2.93 -0.99 -5.65
C ASP A 93 -2.24 -1.26 -4.29
N ALA A 94 -2.42 -0.39 -3.28
CA ALA A 94 -1.77 -0.51 -1.98
C ALA A 94 -2.27 -1.70 -1.12
N GLY A 95 -3.25 -2.47 -1.59
CA GLY A 95 -3.69 -3.71 -0.97
C GLY A 95 -4.81 -3.56 0.06
N TYR A 96 -5.57 -2.46 0.01
CA TYR A 96 -6.73 -2.20 0.86
C TYR A 96 -7.97 -1.88 0.01
N PRO A 97 -8.78 -2.89 -0.34
CA PRO A 97 -9.99 -2.67 -1.13
C PRO A 97 -10.92 -1.65 -0.48
N GLY A 98 -11.43 -0.70 -1.28
CA GLY A 98 -12.30 0.38 -0.80
C GLY A 98 -11.58 1.62 -0.27
N PHE A 99 -10.24 1.58 -0.11
CA PHE A 99 -9.51 2.73 0.43
C PHE A 99 -9.51 3.95 -0.47
N SER A 100 -9.58 3.81 -1.80
CA SER A 100 -9.68 4.95 -2.71
C SER A 100 -10.92 5.81 -2.46
N HIS A 101 -12.06 5.19 -2.12
CA HIS A 101 -13.26 5.89 -1.66
C HIS A 101 -13.06 6.48 -0.26
N ALA A 102 -12.60 5.66 0.69
CA ALA A 102 -12.41 6.09 2.08
C ALA A 102 -11.39 7.26 2.21
N PHE A 103 -10.39 7.31 1.34
CA PHE A 103 -9.40 8.39 1.29
C PHE A 103 -10.03 9.74 0.96
N ASN A 104 -11.12 9.73 0.16
CA ASN A 104 -11.99 10.89 -0.08
C ASN A 104 -11.24 12.17 -0.48
N ASN A 105 -10.14 12.01 -1.22
CA ASN A 105 -9.25 13.10 -1.63
C ASN A 105 -8.86 14.05 -0.48
N VAL A 106 -8.75 13.53 0.76
CA VAL A 106 -8.34 14.32 1.94
C VAL A 106 -6.94 14.94 1.77
N LYS A 107 -6.14 14.37 0.86
CA LYS A 107 -4.97 14.99 0.25
C LYS A 107 -5.04 14.81 -1.27
N ASP A 108 -4.27 15.62 -1.98
CA ASP A 108 -4.06 15.46 -3.42
C ASP A 108 -3.46 14.08 -3.71
N PRO A 109 -4.17 13.18 -4.42
CA PRO A 109 -3.66 11.86 -4.76
C PRO A 109 -2.37 11.90 -5.56
N ASP A 110 -2.16 12.89 -6.43
CA ASP A 110 -0.98 12.95 -7.29
C ASP A 110 0.30 13.33 -6.51
N ILE A 111 0.13 13.96 -5.36
CA ILE A 111 1.21 14.26 -4.41
C ILE A 111 1.40 13.08 -3.43
N PHE A 112 0.30 12.51 -2.96
CA PHE A 112 0.33 11.49 -1.91
C PHE A 112 0.66 10.08 -2.43
N GLY A 113 0.22 9.78 -3.66
CA GLY A 113 0.40 8.51 -4.37
C GLY A 113 1.71 8.39 -5.13
N LEU A 114 2.77 9.11 -4.73
CA LEU A 114 4.07 9.00 -5.36
C LEU A 114 4.81 7.74 -4.88
N PRO A 115 5.51 7.02 -5.77
CA PRO A 115 6.26 5.84 -5.38
C PRO A 115 7.39 6.21 -4.40
N GLY A 116 7.34 5.67 -3.19
CA GLY A 116 8.36 5.82 -2.16
C GLY A 116 8.96 4.47 -1.75
N GLY A 117 10.27 4.42 -1.48
CA GLY A 117 10.93 3.32 -0.76
C GLY A 117 10.75 1.91 -1.33
N LYS A 118 10.45 1.76 -2.63
CA LYS A 118 10.17 0.47 -3.29
C LYS A 118 11.40 -0.42 -3.49
N ASP A 119 12.55 0.04 -3.04
CA ASP A 119 13.84 -0.52 -3.37
C ASP A 119 14.36 -1.45 -2.26
N ARG A 120 13.65 -1.52 -1.12
CA ARG A 120 14.04 -2.35 0.04
C ARG A 120 12.83 -2.99 0.72
N ASP A 121 12.91 -4.30 0.92
CA ASP A 121 11.96 -5.04 1.74
C ASP A 121 11.97 -4.50 3.18
N GLN A 122 10.81 -4.37 3.79
CA GLN A 122 10.66 -4.01 5.19
C GLN A 122 10.10 -5.19 5.98
N VAL A 123 10.76 -5.56 7.07
CA VAL A 123 10.46 -6.72 7.90
C VAL A 123 10.28 -6.32 9.36
N GLY A 124 9.77 -7.24 10.18
CA GLY A 124 9.57 -7.05 11.62
C GLY A 124 8.13 -6.74 11.97
N THR A 125 7.91 -5.90 12.97
CA THR A 125 6.57 -5.60 13.49
C THR A 125 6.40 -4.11 13.71
N MET A 126 5.42 -3.53 13.02
CA MET A 126 4.97 -2.16 13.24
C MET A 126 3.92 -2.15 14.35
N TYR A 127 4.08 -1.25 15.33
CA TYR A 127 3.10 -1.06 16.39
C TYR A 127 2.34 0.24 16.19
N TRP A 128 1.04 0.18 16.46
CA TRP A 128 0.14 1.32 16.37
C TRP A 128 -0.64 1.49 17.66
N GLU A 129 -0.96 2.72 18.01
CA GLU A 129 -1.76 3.01 19.20
C GLU A 129 -2.65 4.22 18.96
N VAL A 130 -3.96 4.08 19.23
CA VAL A 130 -4.85 5.23 19.31
C VAL A 130 -4.70 5.84 20.70
N VAL A 131 -4.04 6.98 20.78
CA VAL A 131 -3.68 7.65 22.05
C VAL A 131 -4.66 8.75 22.45
N ALA A 132 -5.51 9.19 21.51
CA ALA A 132 -6.54 10.18 21.77
C ALA A 132 -7.72 9.98 20.83
N THR A 133 -8.92 10.29 21.31
CA THR A 133 -10.15 10.28 20.49
C THR A 133 -11.07 11.43 20.88
N HIS A 134 -11.68 12.05 19.88
CA HIS A 134 -12.73 13.05 20.05
C HIS A 134 -13.92 12.71 19.17
N ARG A 135 -15.13 12.98 19.65
CA ARG A 135 -16.36 12.77 18.88
C ARG A 135 -17.06 14.09 18.65
N ASN A 136 -17.51 14.32 17.42
CA ASN A 136 -18.33 15.45 17.04
C ASN A 136 -19.45 14.97 16.12
N GLY A 137 -20.64 14.74 16.69
CA GLY A 137 -21.73 14.07 16.00
C GLY A 137 -21.31 12.67 15.54
N ASP A 138 -21.47 12.40 14.25
CA ASP A 138 -21.12 11.12 13.62
C ASP A 138 -19.64 11.02 13.22
N LEU A 139 -18.87 12.10 13.40
CA LEU A 139 -17.45 12.12 13.11
C LEU A 139 -16.63 11.77 14.36
N VAL A 140 -15.56 11.02 14.13
CA VAL A 140 -14.56 10.63 15.13
C VAL A 140 -13.21 11.14 14.67
N THR A 141 -12.52 11.86 15.55
CA THR A 141 -11.13 12.28 15.36
C THR A 141 -10.25 11.40 16.24
N ALA A 142 -9.33 10.65 15.63
CA ALA A 142 -8.39 9.75 16.31
C ALA A 142 -6.95 10.25 16.15
N GLY A 143 -6.25 10.37 17.29
CA GLY A 143 -4.83 10.63 17.37
C GLY A 143 -4.10 9.30 17.47
N VAL A 144 -3.21 9.02 16.52
CA VAL A 144 -2.58 7.72 16.37
C VAL A 144 -1.07 7.86 16.38
N CYS A 145 -0.40 7.08 17.22
CA CYS A 145 1.04 6.91 17.21
C CYS A 145 1.43 5.67 16.38
N ALA A 146 2.56 5.77 15.68
CA ALA A 146 3.25 4.67 15.04
C ALA A 146 4.61 4.45 15.72
N TYR A 147 4.92 3.21 16.11
CA TYR A 147 6.18 2.84 16.74
C TYR A 147 6.93 1.84 15.86
N GLY A 148 7.94 2.34 15.14
CA GLY A 148 8.67 1.60 14.10
C GLY A 148 10.00 0.98 14.54
N SER A 149 10.38 1.07 15.82
CA SER A 149 11.67 0.56 16.32
C SER A 149 11.81 -0.97 16.25
N MET A 150 10.71 -1.68 15.99
CA MET A 150 10.68 -3.13 15.71
C MET A 150 10.55 -3.45 14.21
N VAL A 151 10.70 -2.46 13.32
CA VAL A 151 10.76 -2.61 11.86
C VAL A 151 12.20 -2.39 11.39
N ALA A 152 12.58 -3.10 10.33
CA ALA A 152 13.87 -2.92 9.67
C ALA A 152 13.75 -2.99 8.15
N ALA A 153 14.58 -2.22 7.44
CA ALA A 153 14.73 -2.30 5.99
C ALA A 153 15.90 -3.23 5.64
N LYS A 154 15.70 -4.11 4.67
CA LYS A 154 16.77 -4.98 4.15
C LYS A 154 17.77 -4.15 3.33
N GLU A 155 19.06 -4.28 3.63
CA GLU A 155 20.11 -3.56 2.91
C GLU A 155 20.64 -4.39 1.73
N TYR A 156 21.05 -3.72 0.64
CA TYR A 156 21.60 -4.38 -0.56
C TYR A 156 22.86 -5.21 -0.27
N GLY A 157 23.67 -4.77 0.70
CA GLY A 157 24.88 -5.48 1.16
C GLY A 157 24.60 -6.63 2.13
N GLY A 158 23.32 -6.96 2.36
CA GLY A 158 22.90 -7.87 3.42
C GLY A 158 22.68 -7.16 4.76
N GLY A 159 22.01 -7.86 5.66
CA GLY A 159 21.60 -7.31 6.95
C GLY A 159 20.35 -6.43 6.88
N TYR A 160 19.98 -5.91 8.05
CA TYR A 160 18.71 -5.25 8.30
C TYR A 160 18.96 -3.95 9.08
N ARG A 161 18.61 -2.82 8.48
CA ARG A 161 18.74 -1.49 9.08
C ARG A 161 17.51 -1.14 9.90
N SER A 162 17.70 -0.86 11.18
CA SER A 162 16.65 -0.41 12.10
C SER A 162 17.03 0.92 12.76
N SER A 163 16.04 1.68 13.24
CA SER A 163 16.24 2.90 14.02
C SER A 163 16.63 2.65 15.48
N GLY A 164 16.46 1.42 15.98
CA GLY A 164 16.78 1.06 17.36
C GLY A 164 16.03 1.92 18.36
N ARG A 165 16.78 2.72 19.11
CA ARG A 165 16.26 3.62 20.16
C ARG A 165 16.37 5.11 19.76
N GLN A 166 16.67 5.40 18.50
CA GLN A 166 16.77 6.76 18.00
C GLN A 166 15.47 7.54 18.26
N LEU A 167 15.61 8.83 18.61
CA LEU A 167 14.50 9.76 18.76
C LEU A 167 14.39 10.69 17.52
N PRO A 168 13.18 11.05 17.08
CA PRO A 168 11.89 10.55 17.57
C PRO A 168 11.71 9.05 17.28
N ALA A 169 11.23 8.31 18.28
CA ALA A 169 11.07 6.85 18.25
C ALA A 169 9.86 6.38 17.44
N GLY A 170 8.96 7.31 17.15
CA GLY A 170 7.71 7.08 16.45
C GLY A 170 7.26 8.32 15.69
N SER A 171 6.03 8.26 15.19
CA SER A 171 5.38 9.40 14.52
C SER A 171 3.92 9.50 14.94
N ALA A 172 3.39 10.72 14.94
CA ALA A 172 2.01 11.01 15.22
C ALA A 172 1.21 11.35 13.95
N ARG A 173 -0.10 11.06 13.99
CA ARG A 173 -1.06 11.57 13.02
C ARG A 173 -2.44 11.75 13.65
N TRP A 174 -3.19 12.71 13.15
CA TRP A 174 -4.62 12.84 13.40
C TRP A 174 -5.40 12.47 12.14
N ILE A 175 -6.43 11.62 12.30
CA ILE A 175 -7.45 11.39 11.27
C ILE A 175 -8.82 11.74 11.82
N THR A 176 -9.66 12.40 11.02
CA THR A 176 -11.10 12.54 11.30
C THR A 176 -11.87 11.76 10.26
N PHE A 177 -12.85 10.97 10.69
CA PHE A 177 -13.60 10.07 9.81
C PHE A 177 -15.03 9.82 10.30
N GLY A 178 -15.85 9.28 9.41
CA GLY A 178 -17.22 8.86 9.70
C GLY A 178 -18.00 8.55 8.43
N PRO A 179 -19.35 8.46 8.51
CA PRO A 179 -20.21 8.21 7.35
C PRO A 179 -20.02 9.26 6.25
N ASP A 180 -19.97 8.84 4.98
CA ASP A 180 -19.87 9.75 3.83
C ASP A 180 -21.15 10.58 3.66
N GLN A 181 -21.09 11.86 3.99
CA GLN A 181 -22.24 12.77 3.92
C GLN A 181 -22.78 12.98 2.49
N ALA A 182 -22.04 12.57 1.45
CA ALA A 182 -22.55 12.57 0.08
C ALA A 182 -23.57 11.44 -0.18
N LEU A 183 -23.63 10.43 0.69
CA LEU A 183 -24.52 9.28 0.55
C LEU A 183 -25.76 9.41 1.45
N PRO A 184 -26.96 9.06 0.94
CA PRO A 184 -28.16 8.96 1.77
C PRO A 184 -27.99 7.96 2.92
N GLY A 185 -28.65 8.22 4.06
CA GLY A 185 -28.58 7.34 5.24
C GLY A 185 -28.93 5.88 4.98
N THR A 186 -29.82 5.60 4.02
CA THR A 186 -30.20 4.23 3.62
C THR A 186 -29.11 3.49 2.85
N GLN A 187 -28.10 4.20 2.35
CA GLN A 187 -26.94 3.63 1.66
C GLN A 187 -25.70 3.58 2.56
N GLN A 188 -25.77 4.12 3.78
CA GLN A 188 -24.66 4.10 4.71
C GLN A 188 -24.42 2.68 5.21
N VAL A 189 -23.18 2.22 5.08
CA VAL A 189 -22.71 0.95 5.61
C VAL A 189 -21.55 1.24 6.53
N ALA A 190 -21.73 0.92 7.82
CA ALA A 190 -20.65 1.03 8.78
C ALA A 190 -19.54 -0.01 8.48
N PRO A 191 -18.28 0.28 8.82
CA PRO A 191 -17.22 -0.71 8.86
C PRO A 191 -17.65 -1.96 9.64
N PRO A 192 -17.30 -3.17 9.20
CA PRO A 192 -17.67 -4.38 9.90
C PRO A 192 -16.97 -4.43 11.27
N SER A 193 -17.67 -4.92 12.29
CA SER A 193 -17.07 -5.13 13.61
C SER A 193 -16.32 -6.47 13.69
N ASN A 194 -15.59 -6.67 14.78
CA ASN A 194 -14.91 -7.91 15.14
C ASN A 194 -13.95 -8.46 14.06
N GLN A 195 -13.32 -7.56 13.30
CA GLN A 195 -12.35 -7.92 12.27
C GLN A 195 -11.03 -8.38 12.90
N ARG A 196 -10.77 -9.69 12.86
CA ARG A 196 -9.56 -10.34 13.36
C ARG A 196 -9.16 -11.52 12.47
N GLY A 197 -7.87 -11.77 12.35
CA GLY A 197 -7.36 -12.93 11.63
C GLY A 197 -5.85 -12.86 11.42
N PRO A 198 -5.27 -13.81 10.68
CA PRO A 198 -3.83 -13.91 10.51
C PRO A 198 -3.26 -12.98 9.42
N ARG A 199 -4.10 -12.35 8.59
CA ARG A 199 -3.63 -11.58 7.44
C ARG A 199 -3.10 -10.19 7.84
N ARG A 200 -2.12 -9.71 7.09
CA ARG A 200 -1.60 -8.33 7.16
C ARG A 200 -2.50 -7.30 6.47
N THR A 201 -3.32 -7.74 5.51
CA THR A 201 -4.23 -6.90 4.73
C THR A 201 -5.57 -7.59 4.52
N PRO A 202 -6.69 -6.85 4.49
CA PRO A 202 -8.00 -7.40 4.20
C PRO A 202 -8.11 -7.75 2.71
N LYS A 203 -8.93 -8.77 2.39
CA LYS A 203 -9.27 -9.12 0.99
C LYS A 203 -10.50 -8.38 0.45
N VAL A 204 -11.30 -7.80 1.35
CA VAL A 204 -12.58 -7.17 1.04
C VAL A 204 -12.59 -5.73 1.56
N ASN A 205 -13.60 -4.96 1.15
CA ASN A 205 -13.80 -3.62 1.67
C ASN A 205 -14.17 -3.69 3.17
N VAL A 206 -13.31 -3.13 4.01
CA VAL A 206 -13.52 -3.00 5.47
C VAL A 206 -13.85 -1.57 5.91
N PHE A 207 -13.97 -0.64 4.96
CA PHE A 207 -14.32 0.76 5.23
C PHE A 207 -15.84 0.99 5.22
N GLY A 208 -16.61 0.07 4.64
CA GLY A 208 -18.03 0.31 4.36
C GLY A 208 -18.17 1.51 3.40
N THR A 209 -18.99 2.48 3.79
CA THR A 209 -19.16 3.78 3.11
C THR A 209 -18.56 4.94 3.88
N TRP A 210 -17.70 4.65 4.87
CA TRP A 210 -17.08 5.70 5.66
C TRP A 210 -15.89 6.32 4.92
N VAL A 211 -15.62 7.58 5.24
CA VAL A 211 -14.58 8.39 4.62
C VAL A 211 -13.76 9.15 5.66
N ILE A 212 -12.52 9.45 5.29
CA ILE A 212 -11.67 10.41 5.98
C ILE A 212 -12.10 11.81 5.55
N THR A 213 -12.33 12.69 6.52
CA THR A 213 -12.71 14.08 6.29
C THR A 213 -11.59 15.06 6.65
N ASP A 214 -10.64 14.66 7.49
CA ASP A 214 -9.44 15.43 7.80
C ASP A 214 -8.25 14.49 8.09
N TYR A 215 -7.05 14.90 7.67
CA TYR A 215 -5.82 14.15 7.90
C TYR A 215 -4.64 15.11 8.12
N LYS A 216 -3.99 14.98 9.28
CA LYS A 216 -2.87 15.83 9.70
C LYS A 216 -1.70 14.99 10.21
N VAL A 217 -0.51 15.34 9.73
CA VAL A 217 0.78 14.79 10.18
C VAL A 217 1.65 15.91 10.76
N LEU A 218 1.71 17.06 10.07
CA LEU A 218 2.43 18.23 10.56
C LEU A 218 1.82 18.75 11.86
N GLY A 219 2.67 18.95 12.87
CA GLY A 219 2.27 19.39 14.21
C GLY A 219 1.70 18.28 15.09
N ALA A 220 1.40 17.10 14.55
CA ALA A 220 0.82 16.01 15.33
C ALA A 220 1.74 15.54 16.46
N ASP A 221 3.06 15.53 16.26
CA ASP A 221 4.01 15.16 17.33
C ASP A 221 4.09 16.23 18.43
N THR A 222 3.72 17.49 18.14
CA THR A 222 3.59 18.54 19.15
C THR A 222 2.32 18.33 19.98
N ASP A 223 1.22 17.94 19.34
CA ASP A 223 -0.06 17.69 19.99
C ASP A 223 -0.10 16.35 20.74
N LEU A 224 0.67 15.36 20.26
CA LEU A 224 0.79 14.00 20.77
C LEU A 224 2.26 13.68 21.12
N PRO A 225 2.88 14.41 22.07
CA PRO A 225 4.31 14.30 22.36
C PRO A 225 4.76 12.89 22.78
N GLN A 226 3.85 12.08 23.33
CA GLN A 226 4.10 10.68 23.67
C GLN A 226 4.52 9.83 22.46
N CYS A 227 4.06 10.17 21.24
CA CYS A 227 4.42 9.42 20.04
C CYS A 227 5.92 9.53 19.71
N SER A 228 6.54 10.64 20.06
CA SER A 228 7.95 10.92 19.73
C SER A 228 8.96 10.17 20.62
N SER A 229 8.55 9.74 21.81
CA SER A 229 9.44 9.14 22.82
C SER A 229 9.14 7.69 23.14
N THR A 230 7.96 7.19 22.75
CA THR A 230 7.55 5.81 22.99
C THR A 230 8.19 4.87 21.96
N LEU A 231 8.86 3.83 22.46
CA LEU A 231 9.42 2.75 21.65
C LEU A 231 8.38 1.64 21.44
N ALA A 232 8.53 0.91 20.34
CA ALA A 232 7.73 -0.27 20.09
C ALA A 232 7.93 -1.32 21.21
N PRO A 233 6.86 -2.02 21.63
CA PRO A 233 7.00 -3.18 22.50
C PRO A 233 7.99 -4.20 21.93
N GLY A 234 8.96 -4.60 22.77
CA GLY A 234 10.01 -5.54 22.37
C GLY A 234 11.30 -4.90 21.86
N THR A 235 11.37 -3.57 21.73
CA THR A 235 12.63 -2.90 21.36
C THR A 235 13.74 -3.24 22.37
N PRO A 236 14.88 -3.81 21.92
CA PRO A 236 15.93 -4.25 22.83
C PRO A 236 16.45 -3.11 23.73
N PRO A 237 16.63 -3.32 25.05
CA PRO A 237 17.16 -2.30 25.95
C PRO A 237 18.57 -1.81 25.57
N GLY A 238 19.38 -2.69 24.97
CA GLY A 238 20.73 -2.38 24.51
C GLY A 238 20.85 -1.98 23.04
N ALA A 239 19.74 -1.77 22.33
CA ALA A 239 19.82 -1.30 20.93
C ALA A 239 20.44 0.11 20.85
N PRO A 240 21.20 0.43 19.79
CA PRO A 240 21.79 1.75 19.60
C PRO A 240 20.76 2.89 19.57
N ASN A 241 21.17 4.10 19.95
CA ASN A 241 20.38 5.34 19.87
C ASN A 241 20.48 6.02 18.49
N ASP A 242 20.85 5.28 17.44
CA ASP A 242 20.96 5.73 16.05
C ASP A 242 20.66 4.55 15.13
N TYR A 243 20.53 4.81 13.82
CA TYR A 243 20.41 3.76 12.83
C TYR A 243 21.59 2.79 12.90
N PHE A 244 21.27 1.50 12.87
CA PHE A 244 22.27 0.45 12.86
C PHE A 244 21.82 -0.70 11.97
N VAL A 245 22.80 -1.47 11.48
CA VAL A 245 22.57 -2.66 10.66
C VAL A 245 22.91 -3.89 11.50
N GLN A 246 22.00 -4.85 11.53
CA GLN A 246 22.17 -6.13 12.19
C GLN A 246 22.09 -7.28 11.17
N PRO A 247 22.75 -8.43 11.43
CA PRO A 247 22.78 -9.53 10.48
C PRO A 247 21.42 -10.23 10.33
N GLU A 248 20.67 -10.36 11.42
CA GLU A 248 19.38 -11.04 11.47
C GLU A 248 18.21 -10.03 11.49
N PRO A 249 17.04 -10.38 10.94
CA PRO A 249 15.87 -9.51 10.99
C PRO A 249 15.32 -9.40 12.41
N LEU A 250 14.65 -8.29 12.72
CA LEU A 250 13.83 -8.20 13.91
C LEU A 250 12.67 -9.20 13.83
N PRO A 251 12.20 -9.79 14.95
CA PRO A 251 11.10 -10.73 14.92
C PRO A 251 9.84 -10.14 14.27
N THR A 252 9.29 -10.83 13.27
CA THR A 252 7.96 -10.56 12.73
C THR A 252 6.94 -11.37 13.51
N LEU A 253 6.23 -10.71 14.42
CA LEU A 253 5.10 -11.30 15.14
C LEU A 253 3.87 -11.45 14.24
N PRO A 254 2.88 -12.29 14.61
CA PRO A 254 1.59 -12.29 13.92
C PRO A 254 0.89 -10.92 14.05
N PRO A 255 0.14 -10.48 13.03
CA PRO A 255 -0.71 -9.31 13.13
C PRO A 255 -1.72 -9.43 14.27
N ASP A 256 -1.98 -8.35 15.00
CA ASP A 256 -2.90 -8.38 16.16
C ASP A 256 -3.52 -7.01 16.44
N PRO A 257 -4.84 -6.86 16.28
CA PRO A 257 -5.70 -7.75 15.52
C PRO A 257 -5.34 -7.67 14.04
N GLY A 258 -5.12 -8.82 13.40
CA GLY A 258 -4.97 -8.87 11.93
C GLY A 258 -6.30 -8.90 11.20
N TRP A 259 -6.26 -9.23 9.92
CA TRP A 259 -7.44 -9.28 9.05
C TRP A 259 -7.91 -10.72 8.78
N PRO A 260 -9.23 -10.95 8.61
CA PRO A 260 -9.78 -12.27 8.28
C PRO A 260 -9.21 -12.85 6.99
N GLU A 261 -9.18 -14.18 6.86
CA GLU A 261 -8.69 -14.86 5.65
C GLU A 261 -9.61 -14.72 4.43
N SER A 262 -10.89 -14.49 4.68
CA SER A 262 -11.99 -14.35 3.73
C SER A 262 -12.99 -13.32 4.23
#